data_AF-A0A0D5M4F5-F1
#
_entry.id   AF-A0A0D5M4F5-F1
#
_cell.length_a   1.000
_cell.length_b   1.000
_cell.length_c   1.000
_cell.angle_alpha   90.00
_cell.angle_beta   90.00
_cell.angle_gamma   90.00
#
_symmetry.space_group_name_H-M   'P 1'
#
loop_
_entity.id
_entity.type
_entity.pdbx_description
1 polymer ?
#
loop_
_entity_poly.entity_id
_entity_poly.type
_entity_poly.pdbx_seq_one_letter_code
_entity_poly.pdbx_strand_id
1 'polypeptide(L)' 'MNELILASMLMSLAVVSGGMVWSQYREHHGKKSLTESAFSWIAKRFA' A
#
# COMPACT_ATOMS: atom_id res chain seq x y z
N MET A 1 -0.43 -5.51 28.42
CA MET A 1 -0.34 -5.48 26.94
C MET A 1 0.99 -4.84 26.60
N ASN A 2 1.90 -5.59 25.99
CA ASN A 2 3.30 -5.15 25.86
C ASN A 2 3.40 -3.95 24.92
N GLU A 3 4.06 -2.86 25.32
CA GLU A 3 4.16 -1.62 24.53
C GLU A 3 4.76 -1.86 23.13
N LEU A 4 5.67 -2.84 23.02
CA LEU A 4 6.23 -3.29 21.75
C LEU A 4 5.18 -3.86 20.77
N ILE A 5 4.16 -4.53 21.28
CA ILE A 5 3.07 -5.08 20.45
C ILE A 5 2.16 -3.94 19.97
N LEU A 6 1.91 -2.95 20.82
CA LEU A 6 1.14 -1.78 20.43
C LEU A 6 1.88 -0.95 19.37
N ALA A 7 3.18 -0.73 19.56
CA ALA A 7 4.03 -0.02 18.61
C ALA A 7 4.06 -0.73 17.24
N SER A 8 4.20 -2.06 17.21
CA SER A 8 4.22 -2.81 15.94
C SER A 8 2.88 -2.77 15.21
N MET A 9 1.75 -2.80 15.95
CA MET A 9 0.42 -2.63 15.38
C MET A 9 0.23 -1.23 14.78
N LEU A 10 0.63 -0.18 15.50
CA LEU A 10 0.53 1.20 15.03
C LEU A 10 1.42 1.44 13.80
N MET A 11 2.62 0.87 13.79
CA MET A 11 3.54 0.97 12.65
C MET A 11 2.96 0.29 11.41
N SER A 12 2.34 -0.89 11.57
CA SER A 12 1.65 -1.59 10.48
C SER A 12 0.47 -0.78 9.94
N LEU A 13 -0.30 -0.16 10.83
CA LEU A 13 -1.43 0.70 10.45
C LEU A 13 -0.96 1.96 9.70
N ALA A 14 0.13 2.58 10.13
CA ALA A 14 0.72 3.75 9.49
C ALA A 14 1.22 3.45 8.08
N VAL A 15 1.84 2.27 7.87
CA VAL A 15 2.32 1.85 6.55
C VAL A 15 1.16 1.57 5.60
N VAL A 16 0.13 0.84 6.05
CA VAL A 16 -1.04 0.52 5.22
C VAL A 16 -1.84 1.78 4.87
N SER A 17 -2.09 2.64 5.85
CA SER A 17 -2.84 3.89 5.64
C SER A 17 -2.08 4.86 4.73
N GLY A 18 -0.77 5.03 4.92
CA GLY A 18 0.08 5.83 4.02
C GLY A 18 0.09 5.29 2.60
N GLY A 19 0.15 3.96 2.42
CA GLY A 19 0.08 3.32 1.11
C GLY A 19 -1.27 3.55 0.41
N MET A 20 -2.38 3.49 1.15
CA MET A 20 -3.71 3.80 0.64
C MET A 20 -3.83 5.26 0.19
N VAL A 21 -3.40 6.21 1.04
CA VAL A 21 -3.43 7.64 0.72
C VAL A 21 -2.58 7.95 -0.52
N TRP A 22 -1.38 7.37 -0.60
CA TRP A 22 -0.50 7.54 -1.76
C TRP A 22 -1.09 6.93 -3.04
N SER A 23 -1.74 5.76 -2.93
CA SER A 23 -2.41 5.14 -4.07
C SER A 23 -3.58 6.00 -4.56
N GLN A 24 -4.42 6.50 -3.66
CA GLN A 24 -5.52 7.40 -3.98
C GLN A 24 -5.04 8.73 -4.59
N TYR A 25 -3.96 9.29 -4.05
CA TYR A 25 -3.31 10.48 -4.61
C TYR A 25 -2.89 10.24 -6.07
N ARG A 26 -2.26 9.11 -6.37
CA ARG A 26 -1.89 8.77 -7.76
C ARG A 26 -3.10 8.64 -8.68
N GLU A 27 -4.15 7.94 -8.24
CA GLU A 27 -5.39 7.79 -9.01
C GLU A 27 -6.02 9.15 -9.32
N HIS A 28 -6.05 10.07 -8.34
CA HIS A 28 -6.60 11.41 -8.52
C HIS A 28 -5.81 12.27 -9.52
N HIS A 29 -4.50 12.01 -9.64
CA HIS A 29 -3.62 12.66 -10.62
C HIS A 29 -3.52 11.91 -11.96
N GLY A 30 -4.45 10.98 -12.25
CA GLY A 30 -4.52 10.24 -13.52
C GLY A 30 -3.40 9.23 -13.71
N LYS A 31 -2.67 8.87 -12.65
CA LYS A 31 -1.64 7.83 -12.67
C LYS A 31 -2.27 6.52 -12.20
N LYS A 32 -1.96 5.41 -12.89
CA LYS A 32 -2.45 4.07 -12.53
C LYS A 32 -2.23 3.78 -11.06
N SER A 33 -3.19 3.10 -10.43
CA SER A 33 -3.11 2.78 -9.01
C SER A 33 -1.90 1.92 -8.71
N LEU A 34 -1.39 1.99 -7.48
CA LEU A 34 -0.31 1.09 -7.05
C LEU A 34 -0.72 -0.38 -7.20
N THR A 35 -1.99 -0.68 -6.93
CA THR A 35 -2.58 -2.00 -7.08
C THR A 35 -2.58 -2.46 -8.53
N GLU A 36 -2.99 -1.60 -9.48
CA GLU A 36 -2.92 -1.93 -10.91
C GLU A 36 -1.48 -2.12 -11.40
N SER A 37 -0.55 -1.30 -10.89
CA SER A 37 0.88 -1.41 -11.24
C SER A 37 1.48 -2.72 -10.72
N ALA A 38 1.15 -3.10 -9.48
CA ALA A 38 1.57 -4.36 -8.88
C ALA A 38 0.93 -5.56 -9.59
N PHE A 39 -0.37 -5.48 -9.91
CA PHE A 39 -1.08 -6.56 -10.61
C PHE A 39 -0.57 -6.72 -12.05
N SER A 40 -0.29 -5.62 -12.76
CA SER A 40 0.31 -5.67 -14.10
C SER A 40 1.73 -6.25 -14.09
N TRP A 41 2.52 -5.96 -13.05
CA TRP A 41 3.85 -6.53 -12.89
C TRP A 41 3.80 -8.04 -12.59
N ILE A 42 2.90 -8.47 -11.70
CA ILE A 42 2.66 -9.90 -11.41
C ILE A 42 2.16 -10.61 -12.67
N ALA A 43 1.16 -10.05 -13.36
CA ALA A 43 0.64 -10.62 -14.60
C ALA A 43 1.72 -10.79 -15.67
N LYS A 44 2.65 -9.83 -15.82
CA LYS A 44 3.81 -9.93 -16.71
C LYS A 44 4.85 -10.98 -16.29
N ARG A 45 4.86 -11.40 -15.02
CA ARG A 45 5.80 -12.40 -14.53
C ARG A 45 5.30 -13.83 -14.75
N PHE A 46 3.98 -13.99 -14.93
CA PHE A 46 3.31 -15.29 -15.08
C PHE A 46 2.65 -15.50 -16.46
N ALA A 47 2.73 -14.52 -17.37
CA ALA A 47 2.35 -14.64 -18.78
C ALA A 47 3.62 -14.77 -19.65
#